data_AF-A0A223GAK8-F1
#
_entry.id   AF-A0A223GAK8-F1
#
_cell.length_a   1.000
_cell.length_b   1.000
_cell.length_c   1.000
_cell.angle_alpha   90.00
_cell.angle_beta   90.00
_cell.angle_gamma   90.00
#
_symmetry.space_group_name_H-M   'P 1'
#
loop_
_entity.id
_entity.type
_entity.pdbx_description
1 polymer ?
#
loop_
_entity_poly.entity_id
_entity_poly.type
_entity_poly.pdbx_seq_one_letter_code
_entity_poly.pdbx_strand_id
1 'polypeptide(L)'
;ISELNNRFLKFDERAFKTKVDFTKVSVPLNVFRHALEMLSEQPGGFIALNGFGGKMSEISTDFTPFPHRKGTKLMFEYIIAWNQDEESKIGEFSEWLAKFYDYLEPFVSKEPRVGYVNHIDLDIGGIDWR
;
A
#
# COMPACT_ATOMS: atom_id res chain seq x y z
N ILE A 1 27.99 14.07 10.21
CA ILE A 1 28.23 14.28 8.75
C ILE A 1 28.98 13.10 8.14
N SER A 2 29.99 12.52 8.82
CA SER A 2 30.75 11.34 8.36
C SER A 2 29.90 10.09 8.05
N GLU A 3 28.74 9.93 8.69
CA GLU A 3 27.85 8.77 8.47
C GLU A 3 26.83 8.96 7.33
N LEU A 4 26.84 10.12 6.65
CA LEU A 4 25.92 10.37 5.54
C LEU A 4 26.25 9.53 4.29
N ASN A 5 27.50 9.08 4.16
CA ASN A 5 27.98 8.26 3.03
C ASN A 5 27.66 6.76 3.19
N ASN A 6 27.08 6.35 4.33
CA ASN A 6 26.75 4.95 4.62
C ASN A 6 25.25 4.70 4.75
N ARG A 7 24.45 5.55 4.08
CA ARG A 7 22.97 5.44 4.00
C ARG A 7 22.53 4.58 2.82
N PHE A 8 23.24 3.49 2.55
CA PHE A 8 22.65 2.46 1.70
C PHE A 8 21.51 1.85 2.50
N LEU A 9 20.32 1.74 1.89
CA LEU A 9 19.30 0.84 2.41
C LEU A 9 19.99 -0.50 2.59
N LYS A 10 20.21 -0.92 3.84
CA LYS A 10 20.52 -2.32 4.12
C LYS A 10 19.41 -3.10 3.45
N PHE A 11 19.78 -3.99 2.54
CA PHE A 11 18.81 -4.86 1.90
C PHE A 11 17.99 -5.52 3.00
N ASP A 12 16.69 -5.27 2.95
CA ASP A 12 15.75 -6.00 3.76
C ASP A 12 15.62 -7.38 3.12
N GLU A 13 16.17 -8.40 3.77
CA GLU A 13 16.19 -9.77 3.26
C GLU A 13 14.83 -10.47 3.43
N ARG A 14 13.85 -9.80 4.05
CA ARG A 14 12.51 -10.33 4.23
C ARG A 14 11.77 -10.45 2.91
N ALA A 15 11.06 -11.57 2.74
CA ALA A 15 10.02 -11.66 1.74
C ALA A 15 8.84 -10.76 2.14
N PHE A 16 8.06 -10.28 1.17
CA PHE A 16 6.91 -9.44 1.46
C PHE A 16 5.80 -9.61 0.44
N LYS A 17 4.59 -9.22 0.84
CA LYS A 17 3.46 -8.92 -0.05
C LYS A 17 2.98 -7.50 0.27
N THR A 18 2.61 -6.76 -0.78
CA THR A 18 2.12 -5.38 -0.65
C THR A 18 0.86 -5.17 -1.48
N LYS A 19 0.00 -4.25 -1.03
CA LYS A 19 -1.16 -3.73 -1.77
C LYS A 19 -1.20 -2.22 -1.62
N VAL A 20 -1.89 -1.53 -2.52
CA VAL A 20 -1.96 -0.06 -2.52
C VAL A 20 -3.37 0.44 -2.79
N ASP A 21 -3.72 1.55 -2.15
CA ASP A 21 -4.95 2.30 -2.41
C ASP A 21 -4.68 3.78 -2.61
N PHE A 22 -5.64 4.45 -3.23
CA PHE A 22 -5.71 5.90 -3.26
C PHE A 22 -7.01 6.40 -2.63
N THR A 23 -6.92 7.50 -1.89
CA THR A 23 -8.09 8.15 -1.30
C THR A 23 -8.45 9.42 -2.07
N LYS A 24 -9.76 9.67 -2.26
CA LYS A 24 -10.27 10.94 -2.82
C LYS A 24 -10.92 11.83 -1.75
N VAL A 25 -11.28 11.23 -0.62
CA VAL A 25 -11.87 11.89 0.55
C VAL A 25 -10.99 11.65 1.77
N SER A 26 -11.17 12.47 2.81
CA SER A 26 -10.46 12.27 4.07
C SER A 26 -10.93 10.98 4.74
N VAL A 27 -9.97 10.16 5.18
CA VAL A 27 -10.25 8.95 5.95
C VAL A 27 -10.56 9.35 7.41
N PRO A 28 -11.69 8.92 8.00
CA PRO A 28 -12.04 9.25 9.38
C PRO A 28 -11.02 8.75 10.41
N LEU A 29 -10.85 9.48 11.52
CA LEU A 29 -9.87 9.11 12.57
C LEU A 29 -10.15 7.73 13.19
N ASN A 30 -11.41 7.34 13.35
CA ASN A 30 -11.75 6.02 13.88
C ASN A 30 -11.32 4.89 12.94
N VAL A 31 -11.22 5.14 11.63
CA VAL A 31 -10.70 4.16 10.67
C VAL A 31 -9.21 3.93 10.90
N PHE A 32 -8.45 5.01 11.12
CA PHE A 32 -7.04 4.89 11.49
C PHE A 32 -6.83 4.20 12.84
N ARG A 33 -7.70 4.45 13.83
CA ARG A 33 -7.60 3.78 15.14
C ARG A 33 -7.73 2.27 14.99
N HIS A 34 -8.72 1.79 14.25
CA HIS A 34 -8.89 0.36 14.04
C HIS A 34 -7.80 -0.23 13.14
N ALA A 35 -7.34 0.50 12.11
CA ALA A 35 -6.18 0.07 11.32
C ALA A 35 -4.93 -0.13 12.20
N LEU A 36 -4.71 0.73 13.20
CA LEU A 36 -3.63 0.57 14.18
C LEU A 36 -3.85 -0.64 15.11
N GLU A 37 -5.09 -0.95 15.47
CA GLU A 37 -5.43 -2.18 16.22
C GLU A 37 -5.08 -3.42 15.39
N MET A 38 -5.50 -3.49 14.12
CA MET A 38 -5.15 -4.58 13.21
C MET A 38 -3.63 -4.74 13.01
N LEU A 39 -2.89 -3.62 12.94
CA LEU A 39 -1.41 -3.63 12.89
C LEU A 39 -0.81 -4.18 14.19
N SER A 40 -1.38 -3.84 15.34
CA SER A 40 -0.88 -4.31 16.64
C SER A 40 -0.99 -5.84 16.82
N GLU A 41 -1.96 -6.45 16.14
CA GLU A 41 -2.15 -7.91 16.11
C GLU A 41 -1.16 -8.62 15.17
N GLN A 42 -0.51 -7.92 14.25
CA GLN A 42 0.42 -8.50 13.28
C GLN A 42 1.73 -7.68 13.18
N PRO A 43 2.75 -7.99 14.00
CA PRO A 43 4.00 -7.22 14.07
C PRO A 43 4.82 -7.14 12.79
N GLY A 44 4.67 -8.09 11.86
CA GLY A 44 5.31 -8.03 10.53
C GLY A 44 4.63 -7.05 9.57
N GLY A 45 3.42 -6.59 9.92
CA GLY A 45 2.60 -5.69 9.13
C GLY A 45 2.94 -4.24 9.38
N PHE A 46 2.95 -3.43 8.33
CA PHE A 46 3.10 -1.97 8.42
C PHE A 46 2.41 -1.26 7.26
N ILE A 47 2.19 0.04 7.43
CA ILE A 47 1.63 0.91 6.40
C ILE A 47 2.58 2.05 6.06
N ALA A 48 2.56 2.50 4.81
CA ALA A 48 3.19 3.75 4.39
C ALA A 48 2.12 4.70 3.83
N LEU A 49 2.17 5.97 4.24
CA LEU A 49 1.19 6.99 3.88
C LEU A 49 1.89 8.14 3.16
N ASN A 50 1.49 8.39 1.92
CA ASN A 50 2.05 9.46 1.09
C ASN A 50 0.98 10.49 0.75
N GLY A 51 1.21 11.74 1.13
CA GLY A 51 0.33 12.87 0.84
C GLY A 51 0.43 13.34 -0.62
N PHE A 52 -0.71 13.42 -1.30
CA PHE A 52 -0.84 14.05 -2.60
C PHE A 52 -1.28 15.53 -2.43
N GLY A 53 -1.38 16.25 -3.54
CA GLY A 53 -1.57 17.71 -3.54
C GLY A 53 -0.38 18.42 -4.17
N GLY A 54 -0.22 19.71 -3.86
CA GLY A 54 0.87 20.53 -4.40
C GLY A 54 1.01 20.35 -5.91
N LYS A 55 2.24 20.07 -6.38
CA LYS A 55 2.51 19.89 -7.80
C LYS A 55 1.72 18.75 -8.44
N MET A 56 1.43 17.69 -7.70
CA MET A 56 0.64 16.56 -8.23
C MET A 56 -0.80 16.96 -8.59
N SER A 57 -1.35 18.02 -7.97
CA SER A 57 -2.68 18.56 -8.31
C SER A 57 -2.69 19.55 -9.47
N GLU A 58 -1.52 20.05 -9.89
CA GLU A 58 -1.38 20.97 -11.02
C GLU A 58 -1.18 20.24 -12.36
N ILE A 59 -0.68 19.01 -12.31
CA ILE A 59 -0.43 18.20 -13.50
C ILE A 59 -1.74 17.59 -14.00
N SER A 60 -2.01 17.71 -15.31
CA SER A 60 -3.18 17.09 -15.93
C SER A 60 -3.13 15.56 -15.81
N THR A 61 -4.29 14.92 -15.67
CA THR A 61 -4.41 13.45 -15.50
C THR A 61 -3.92 12.67 -16.73
N ASP A 62 -3.87 13.30 -17.89
CA ASP A 62 -3.44 12.73 -19.17
C ASP A 62 -2.02 13.15 -19.59
N PHE A 63 -1.33 13.96 -18.79
CA PHE A 63 0.04 14.40 -19.11
C PHE A 63 1.03 13.22 -19.22
N THR A 64 0.75 12.14 -18.49
CA THR A 64 1.46 10.84 -18.53
C THR A 64 0.47 9.72 -18.22
N PRO A 65 0.81 8.45 -18.48
CA PRO A 65 -0.06 7.32 -18.13
C PRO A 65 -0.43 7.17 -16.64
N PHE A 66 0.25 7.85 -15.70
CA PHE A 66 -0.12 7.88 -14.28
C PHE A 66 -1.22 8.93 -14.03
N PRO A 67 -2.49 8.51 -13.79
CA PRO A 67 -3.64 9.42 -13.84
C PRO A 67 -4.01 10.02 -12.48
N HIS A 68 -3.43 9.54 -11.38
CA HIS A 68 -3.81 9.95 -10.02
C HIS A 68 -3.20 11.32 -9.69
N ARG A 69 -3.93 12.38 -10.04
CA ARG A 69 -3.48 13.79 -9.93
C ARG A 69 -4.41 14.60 -9.02
N LYS A 70 -5.00 15.67 -9.55
CA LYS A 70 -5.95 16.53 -8.84
C LYS A 70 -7.10 15.71 -8.24
N GLY A 71 -7.34 15.90 -6.95
CA GLY A 71 -8.40 15.21 -6.21
C GLY A 71 -7.90 14.00 -5.41
N THR A 72 -6.76 13.42 -5.75
CA THR A 72 -6.09 12.39 -4.93
C THR A 72 -5.57 13.02 -3.64
N LYS A 73 -5.85 12.40 -2.49
CA LYS A 73 -5.47 12.88 -1.15
C LYS A 73 -4.27 12.13 -0.60
N LEU A 74 -4.37 10.80 -0.53
CA LEU A 74 -3.33 9.93 0.00
C LEU A 74 -3.14 8.72 -0.91
N MET A 75 -1.91 8.24 -0.99
CA MET A 75 -1.59 6.86 -1.35
C MET A 75 -1.33 6.08 -0.06
N PHE A 76 -2.04 4.97 0.11
CA PHE A 76 -1.91 4.03 1.22
C PHE A 76 -1.21 2.77 0.70
N GLU A 77 -0.09 2.40 1.30
CA GLU A 77 0.58 1.13 1.04
C GLU A 77 0.41 0.24 2.27
N TYR A 78 0.00 -1.01 2.06
CA TYR A 78 -0.16 -2.02 3.11
C TYR A 78 0.86 -3.12 2.83
N ILE A 79 1.73 -3.40 3.79
CA ILE A 79 2.83 -4.35 3.62
C ILE A 79 2.79 -5.35 4.76
N ILE A 80 2.97 -6.62 4.42
CA ILE A 80 3.33 -7.68 5.36
C ILE A 80 4.66 -8.27 4.91
N ALA A 81 5.64 -8.28 5.81
CA ALA A 81 6.98 -8.79 5.54
C ALA A 81 7.38 -9.84 6.58
N TRP A 82 8.07 -10.88 6.16
CA TRP A 82 8.41 -12.03 7.00
C TRP A 82 9.79 -12.58 6.66
N ASN A 83 10.45 -13.18 7.66
CA ASN A 83 11.75 -13.83 7.49
C ASN A 83 11.59 -15.26 6.95
N GLN A 84 12.70 -15.86 6.50
CA GLN A 84 12.69 -17.21 5.95
C GLN A 84 12.21 -18.28 6.95
N ASP A 85 12.48 -18.11 8.24
CA ASP A 85 12.01 -19.02 9.30
C ASP A 85 10.50 -18.92 9.57
N GLU A 86 9.82 -17.94 8.98
CA GLU A 86 8.39 -17.70 9.11
C GLU A 86 7.58 -18.16 7.87
N GLU A 87 8.22 -18.80 6.88
CA GLU A 87 7.57 -19.25 5.64
C GLU A 87 6.34 -20.16 5.86
N SER A 88 6.31 -20.90 6.97
CA SER A 88 5.14 -21.73 7.34
C SER A 88 3.86 -20.92 7.59
N LYS A 89 3.97 -19.60 7.81
CA LYS A 89 2.86 -18.68 8.07
C LYS A 89 2.43 -17.84 6.86
N ILE A 90 2.97 -18.08 5.67
CA ILE A 90 2.65 -17.28 4.45
C ILE A 90 1.15 -17.20 4.18
N GLY A 91 0.40 -18.28 4.41
CA GLY A 91 -1.05 -18.30 4.28
C GLY A 91 -1.75 -17.32 5.23
N GLU A 92 -1.34 -17.32 6.50
CA GLU A 92 -1.84 -16.40 7.54
C GLU A 92 -1.51 -14.95 7.20
N PHE A 93 -0.27 -14.67 6.79
CA PHE A 93 0.17 -13.33 6.38
C PHE A 93 -0.61 -12.79 5.18
N SER A 94 -0.85 -13.65 4.19
CA SER A 94 -1.62 -13.29 2.99
C SER A 94 -3.09 -13.03 3.32
N GLU A 95 -3.69 -13.86 4.19
CA GLU A 95 -5.07 -13.68 4.64
C GLU A 95 -5.22 -12.42 5.49
N TRP A 96 -4.27 -12.14 6.38
CA TRP A 96 -4.26 -10.92 7.19
C TRP A 96 -4.20 -9.67 6.29
N LEU A 97 -3.31 -9.65 5.29
CA LEU A 97 -3.20 -8.53 4.36
C LEU A 97 -4.48 -8.33 3.54
N ALA A 98 -5.11 -9.43 3.11
CA ALA A 98 -6.39 -9.36 2.40
C ALA A 98 -7.48 -8.73 3.28
N LYS A 99 -7.63 -9.18 4.54
CA LYS A 99 -8.58 -8.60 5.50
C LYS A 99 -8.30 -7.12 5.77
N PHE A 100 -7.02 -6.74 5.89
CA PHE A 100 -6.63 -5.33 6.06
C PHE A 100 -7.05 -4.49 4.86
N TYR A 101 -6.75 -4.98 3.65
CA TYR A 101 -7.11 -4.30 2.42
C TYR A 101 -8.63 -4.15 2.30
N ASP A 102 -9.41 -5.20 2.59
CA ASP A 102 -10.87 -5.15 2.53
C ASP A 102 -11.48 -4.21 3.58
N TYR A 103 -10.87 -4.13 4.77
CA TYR A 103 -11.30 -3.18 5.81
C TYR A 103 -11.30 -1.72 5.33
N LEU A 104 -10.33 -1.32 4.49
CA LEU A 104 -10.21 0.03 3.96
C LEU A 104 -11.10 0.32 2.74
N GLU A 105 -11.68 -0.71 2.12
CA GLU A 105 -12.49 -0.60 0.88
C GLU A 105 -13.53 0.55 0.91
N PRO A 106 -14.31 0.76 1.99
CA PRO A 106 -15.34 1.80 1.98
C PRO A 106 -14.79 3.24 1.99
N PHE A 107 -13.50 3.41 2.30
CA PHE A 107 -12.86 4.71 2.57
C PHE A 107 -11.87 5.15 1.49
N VAL A 108 -11.62 4.29 0.50
CA VAL A 108 -10.69 4.53 -0.60
C VAL A 108 -11.45 4.81 -1.90
N SER A 109 -10.72 4.98 -3.00
CA SER A 109 -11.32 5.10 -4.32
C SER A 109 -12.23 3.92 -4.63
N LYS A 110 -13.34 4.19 -5.30
CA LYS A 110 -14.32 3.19 -5.75
C LYS A 110 -14.78 3.52 -7.15
N GLU A 111 -15.25 2.49 -7.86
CA GLU A 111 -15.75 2.58 -9.24
C GLU A 111 -14.75 3.23 -10.23
N PRO A 112 -13.53 2.66 -10.42
CA PRO A 112 -12.99 1.46 -9.77
C PRO A 112 -12.17 1.77 -8.51
N ARG A 113 -11.83 0.73 -7.74
CA ARG A 113 -10.76 0.79 -6.73
C ARG A 113 -9.43 0.84 -7.46
N VAL A 114 -8.72 1.97 -7.37
CA VAL A 114 -7.59 2.25 -8.26
C VAL A 114 -6.26 1.80 -7.65
N GLY A 115 -5.39 1.24 -8.49
CA GLY A 115 -4.02 0.84 -8.11
C GLY A 115 -2.93 1.74 -8.70
N TYR A 116 -1.68 1.36 -8.49
CA TYR A 116 -0.49 1.98 -9.07
C TYR A 116 0.34 0.92 -9.78
N VAL A 117 0.66 1.11 -11.07
CA VAL A 117 1.33 0.07 -11.88
C VAL A 117 2.69 -0.40 -11.34
N ASN A 118 3.44 0.45 -10.63
CA ASN A 118 4.70 0.03 -10.00
C ASN A 118 4.47 -0.81 -8.73
N HIS A 119 3.26 -0.78 -8.17
CA HIS A 119 2.76 -1.72 -7.16
C HIS A 119 1.85 -2.74 -7.85
N ILE A 120 2.45 -3.57 -8.70
CA ILE A 120 1.73 -4.60 -9.43
C ILE A 120 1.14 -5.61 -8.46
N ASP A 121 -0.15 -5.90 -8.64
CA ASP A 121 -0.90 -6.80 -7.77
C ASP A 121 -1.62 -7.84 -8.62
N LEU A 122 -1.14 -9.09 -8.54
CA LEU A 122 -1.70 -10.21 -9.29
C LEU A 122 -3.02 -10.72 -8.71
N ASP A 123 -3.42 -10.27 -7.51
CA ASP A 123 -4.74 -10.59 -6.95
C ASP A 123 -5.87 -9.87 -7.74
N ILE A 124 -5.54 -8.81 -8.49
CA ILE A 124 -6.48 -8.11 -9.38
C ILE A 124 -6.84 -8.98 -10.60
N GLY A 125 -6.01 -9.99 -10.89
CA GLY A 125 -6.20 -10.93 -11.98
C GLY A 125 -4.96 -11.04 -12.87
N GLY A 126 -5.05 -11.91 -13.86
CA GLY A 126 -4.02 -12.13 -14.85
C GLY A 126 -4.63 -12.68 -16.13
N ILE A 127 -3.89 -12.58 -17.23
CA ILE A 127 -4.29 -13.20 -18.48
C ILE A 127 -3.76 -14.63 -18.49
N ASP A 128 -4.66 -15.60 -18.60
CA ASP A 128 -4.29 -16.98 -18.90
C ASP A 128 -4.09 -17.11 -20.41
N TRP A 129 -2.82 -17.26 -20.82
CA TRP A 129 -2.44 -17.39 -22.23
C TRP A 129 -2.36 -18.86 -22.69
N ARG A 130 -2.74 -19.82 -21.83
CA ARG A 130 -2.72 -21.25 -22.14
C ARG A 130 -3.88 -21.69 -23.03
#